data_AF-A0AAU5N0F2-F1
#
_entry.id   AF-A0AAU5N0F2-F1
#
_cell.length_a   1.000
_cell.length_b   1.000
_cell.length_c   1.000
_cell.angle_alpha   90.00
_cell.angle_beta   90.00
_cell.angle_gamma   90.00
#
_symmetry.space_group_name_H-M   'P 1'
#
loop_
_entity.id
_entity.type
_entity.pdbx_description
1 polymer ?
#
loop_
_entity_poly.entity_id
_entity_poly.type
_entity_poly.pdbx_seq_one_letter_code
_entity_poly.pdbx_strand_id
1 'polypeptide(L)'
;MTNSLTTAADAPDTTTEAATTRALKLVLEYAGLGFELEEGGAAGGCRLRLTPSAAHPWTRGDVRGHLLAEGIAVEAARCEQPLPGPGPGHELLLLLPSDAEVRALGRLFEARLTEAQYAALQLHRALARIGVERHVDIQTTGDRALIDIGVFDTDAATLLYRGLGGDEAVLRDLDLADWHDHERFARELERAISATGQVPLVESVPTCGHCQGRYGGNRIRLDYLDPDDALLLADALLRVAAPADPT
;
A
#
# COMPACT_ATOMS: atom_id res chain seq x y z
N MET A 1 19.90 50.15 -24.81
CA MET A 1 20.51 49.39 -23.70
C MET A 1 19.46 48.41 -23.22
N THR A 2 19.67 47.13 -23.52
CA THR A 2 18.73 46.02 -23.38
C THR A 2 18.76 45.46 -21.96
N ASN A 3 17.62 45.47 -21.27
CA ASN A 3 17.44 44.73 -20.03
C ASN A 3 17.10 43.28 -20.35
N SER A 4 17.99 42.37 -19.98
CA SER A 4 17.79 40.93 -20.05
C SER A 4 16.81 40.48 -18.96
N LEU A 5 15.71 39.88 -19.39
CA LEU A 5 14.82 39.06 -18.57
C LEU A 5 15.57 37.77 -18.20
N THR A 6 15.84 37.57 -16.92
CA THR A 6 16.25 36.27 -16.39
C THR A 6 14.97 35.47 -16.11
N THR A 7 14.70 34.50 -16.98
CA THR A 7 13.71 33.45 -16.78
C THR A 7 14.09 32.65 -15.53
N ALA A 8 13.24 32.73 -14.50
CA ALA A 8 13.24 31.73 -13.45
C ALA A 8 12.82 30.40 -14.09
N ALA A 9 13.74 29.44 -14.13
CA ALA A 9 13.43 28.09 -14.55
C ALA A 9 12.50 27.47 -13.49
N ASP A 10 11.34 27.00 -13.93
CA ASP A 10 10.49 26.08 -13.17
C ASP A 10 11.35 24.90 -12.71
N ALA A 11 11.47 24.72 -11.39
CA ALA A 11 11.97 23.49 -10.82
C ALA A 11 10.92 22.39 -11.09
N PRO A 12 11.30 21.22 -11.63
CA PRO A 12 10.35 20.12 -11.79
C PRO A 12 9.84 19.68 -10.41
N ASP A 13 8.54 19.42 -10.36
CA ASP A 13 7.75 19.12 -9.17
C ASP A 13 8.13 17.74 -8.61
N THR A 14 9.26 17.67 -7.91
CA THR A 14 9.89 16.44 -7.37
C THR A 14 8.97 15.61 -6.46
N THR A 15 7.86 16.17 -5.98
CA THR A 15 6.86 15.49 -5.15
C THR A 15 6.00 14.50 -5.93
N THR A 16 5.73 14.75 -7.22
CA THR A 16 4.81 13.91 -8.02
C THR A 16 5.51 12.68 -8.60
N GLU A 17 6.76 12.84 -9.05
CA GLU A 17 7.55 11.76 -9.66
C GLU A 17 7.87 10.66 -8.64
N ALA A 18 8.29 11.06 -7.44
CA ALA A 18 8.56 10.13 -6.35
C ALA A 18 7.28 9.40 -5.90
N ALA A 19 6.11 10.05 -5.98
CA ALA A 19 4.84 9.43 -5.65
C ALA A 19 4.45 8.32 -6.64
N THR A 20 4.66 8.56 -7.94
CA THR A 20 4.35 7.58 -9.00
C THR A 20 5.22 6.32 -8.89
N THR A 21 6.52 6.49 -8.66
CA THR A 21 7.45 5.36 -8.50
C THR A 21 7.16 4.56 -7.22
N ARG A 22 6.83 5.24 -6.10
CA ARG A 22 6.38 4.56 -4.86
C ARG A 22 5.08 3.78 -5.07
N ALA A 23 4.12 4.32 -5.85
CA ALA A 23 2.88 3.62 -6.16
C ALA A 23 3.15 2.34 -6.98
N LEU A 24 4.06 2.39 -7.96
CA LEU A 24 4.48 1.19 -8.70
C LEU A 24 5.15 0.17 -7.77
N LYS A 25 6.06 0.61 -6.91
CA LYS A 25 6.73 -0.26 -5.93
C LYS A 25 5.71 -1.04 -5.10
N LEU A 26 4.71 -0.36 -4.56
CA LEU A 26 3.68 -0.98 -3.74
C LEU A 26 2.89 -2.06 -4.51
N VAL A 27 2.51 -1.78 -5.76
CA VAL A 27 1.82 -2.77 -6.61
C VAL A 27 2.69 -4.00 -6.86
N LEU A 28 3.99 -3.80 -7.09
CA LEU A 28 4.94 -4.89 -7.32
C LEU A 28 5.16 -5.76 -6.08
N GLU A 29 5.16 -5.16 -4.88
CA GLU A 29 5.21 -5.89 -3.60
C GLU A 29 4.02 -6.82 -3.46
N TYR A 30 2.80 -6.32 -3.70
CA TYR A 30 1.57 -7.13 -3.64
C TYR A 30 1.46 -8.17 -4.76
N ALA A 31 2.06 -7.91 -5.92
CA ALA A 31 2.17 -8.89 -7.00
C ALA A 31 3.09 -10.08 -6.66
N GLY A 32 3.89 -9.98 -5.59
CA GLY A 32 4.80 -11.05 -5.14
C GLY A 32 5.97 -11.27 -6.11
N LEU A 33 6.34 -10.25 -6.86
CA LEU A 33 7.47 -10.31 -7.81
C LEU A 33 8.78 -9.97 -7.11
N GLY A 34 9.85 -10.68 -7.46
CA GLY A 34 11.20 -10.20 -7.15
C GLY A 34 11.51 -9.02 -8.06
N PHE A 35 11.79 -7.85 -7.48
CA PHE A 35 12.09 -6.64 -8.25
C PHE A 35 13.17 -5.77 -7.61
N GLU A 36 13.88 -5.01 -8.44
CA GLU A 36 14.69 -3.86 -8.03
C GLU A 36 14.20 -2.65 -8.80
N LEU A 37 13.91 -1.56 -8.10
CA LEU A 37 13.40 -0.33 -8.69
C LEU A 37 14.36 0.81 -8.38
N GLU A 38 14.99 1.34 -9.41
CA GLU A 38 15.85 2.51 -9.36
C GLU A 38 15.06 3.72 -9.89
N GLU A 39 14.88 4.75 -9.07
CA GLU A 39 14.35 6.04 -9.55
C GLU A 39 15.28 6.58 -10.64
N GLY A 40 14.69 6.97 -11.78
CA GLY A 40 15.46 7.43 -12.93
C GLY A 40 16.10 8.79 -12.66
N GLY A 41 17.31 9.01 -13.20
CA GLY A 41 17.97 10.33 -13.15
C GLY A 41 17.37 11.38 -14.11
N ALA A 42 16.42 10.98 -14.97
CA ALA A 42 15.67 11.88 -15.85
C ALA A 42 14.25 12.08 -15.31
N ALA A 43 13.68 13.28 -15.50
CA ALA A 43 12.39 13.70 -14.95
C ALA A 43 11.28 12.66 -15.22
N GLY A 44 10.77 12.05 -14.14
CA GLY A 44 9.61 11.16 -14.13
C GLY A 44 9.83 9.72 -14.62
N GLY A 45 11.06 9.30 -14.95
CA GLY A 45 11.34 7.93 -15.39
C GLY A 45 11.77 7.00 -14.25
N CYS A 46 11.73 5.68 -14.49
CA CYS A 46 12.37 4.72 -13.59
C CYS A 46 12.96 3.52 -14.34
N ARG A 47 13.91 2.86 -13.68
CA ARG A 47 14.53 1.63 -14.16
C ARG A 47 14.07 0.49 -13.27
N LEU A 48 13.39 -0.48 -13.87
CA LEU A 48 12.80 -1.60 -13.17
C LEU A 48 13.47 -2.90 -13.62
N ARG A 49 14.02 -3.65 -12.67
CA ARG A 49 14.46 -5.03 -12.86
C ARG A 49 13.43 -5.96 -12.27
N LEU A 50 13.05 -6.99 -13.02
CA LEU A 50 12.04 -7.98 -12.64
C LEU A 50 12.58 -9.38 -12.80
N THR A 51 12.32 -10.23 -11.81
CA THR A 51 12.48 -11.68 -11.93
C THR A 51 11.28 -12.26 -12.68
N PRO A 52 11.46 -12.90 -13.85
CA PRO A 52 10.33 -13.46 -14.59
C PRO A 52 9.57 -14.54 -13.81
N SER A 53 8.26 -14.35 -13.66
CA SER A 53 7.42 -15.23 -12.84
C SER A 53 6.42 -16.02 -13.68
N ALA A 54 6.07 -17.22 -13.21
CA ALA A 54 4.98 -18.01 -13.80
C ALA A 54 3.61 -17.34 -13.57
N ALA A 55 3.46 -16.60 -12.47
CA ALA A 55 2.26 -15.80 -12.20
C ALA A 55 2.07 -14.65 -13.20
N HIS A 56 3.15 -14.25 -13.88
CA HIS A 56 3.11 -13.21 -14.92
C HIS A 56 3.74 -13.73 -16.23
N PRO A 57 3.04 -14.60 -16.99
CA PRO A 57 3.61 -15.29 -18.14
C PRO A 57 4.21 -14.38 -19.21
N TRP A 58 3.66 -13.17 -19.35
CA TRP A 58 4.14 -12.16 -20.29
C TRP A 58 5.62 -11.77 -20.05
N THR A 59 6.12 -11.93 -18.82
CA THR A 59 7.53 -11.64 -18.46
C THR A 59 8.54 -12.60 -19.09
N ARG A 60 8.09 -13.74 -19.64
CA ARG A 60 8.96 -14.81 -20.19
C ARG A 60 8.98 -14.86 -21.72
N GLY A 61 8.14 -14.09 -22.41
CA GLY A 61 7.96 -14.12 -23.87
C GLY A 61 8.49 -12.88 -24.60
N ASP A 62 7.76 -12.47 -25.63
CA ASP A 62 7.93 -11.17 -26.30
C ASP A 62 7.37 -10.06 -25.41
N VAL A 63 8.18 -9.66 -24.42
CA VAL A 63 7.83 -8.62 -23.46
C VAL A 63 7.52 -7.30 -24.16
N ARG A 64 8.33 -6.94 -25.17
CA ARG A 64 8.17 -5.67 -25.89
C ARG A 64 6.85 -5.65 -26.66
N GLY A 65 6.54 -6.72 -27.41
CA GLY A 65 5.28 -6.84 -28.12
C GLY A 65 4.07 -6.80 -27.17
N HIS A 66 4.16 -7.50 -26.03
CA HIS A 66 3.09 -7.48 -25.01
C HIS A 66 2.87 -6.09 -24.44
N LEU A 67 3.94 -5.39 -24.01
CA LEU A 67 3.83 -4.05 -23.45
C LEU A 67 3.32 -3.04 -24.48
N LEU A 68 3.75 -3.13 -25.74
CA LEU A 68 3.20 -2.29 -26.81
C LEU A 68 1.71 -2.51 -27.03
N ALA A 69 1.22 -3.77 -26.94
CA ALA A 69 -0.21 -4.07 -27.08
C ALA A 69 -1.05 -3.44 -25.95
N GLU A 70 -0.43 -3.22 -24.79
CA GLU A 70 -1.02 -2.55 -23.63
C GLU A 70 -0.79 -1.02 -23.68
N GLY A 71 -0.24 -0.50 -24.78
CA GLY A 71 0.04 0.93 -24.98
C GLY A 71 1.27 1.44 -24.23
N ILE A 72 2.15 0.55 -23.76
CA ILE A 72 3.33 0.87 -22.96
C ILE A 72 4.57 0.85 -23.86
N ALA A 73 5.06 2.03 -24.23
CA ALA A 73 6.25 2.19 -25.07
C ALA A 73 7.53 2.23 -24.23
N VAL A 74 8.11 1.06 -23.96
CA VAL A 74 9.33 0.93 -23.15
C VAL A 74 10.44 0.20 -23.87
N GLU A 75 11.67 0.49 -23.47
CA GLU A 75 12.81 -0.34 -23.80
C GLU A 75 12.87 -1.52 -22.83
N ALA A 76 12.85 -2.73 -23.39
CA ALA A 76 12.94 -3.98 -22.64
C ALA A 76 14.18 -4.74 -23.08
N ALA A 77 15.02 -5.13 -22.12
CA ALA A 77 16.20 -5.93 -22.34
C ALA A 77 16.21 -7.13 -21.38
N ARG A 78 16.78 -8.26 -21.81
CA ARG A 78 17.08 -9.36 -20.89
C ARG A 78 18.51 -9.21 -20.41
N CYS A 79 18.71 -9.22 -19.09
CA CYS A 79 20.03 -9.24 -18.50
C CYS A 79 20.65 -10.64 -18.73
N GLU A 80 21.69 -10.69 -19.55
CA GLU A 80 22.40 -11.94 -19.89
C GLU A 80 23.36 -12.42 -18.80
N GLN A 81 23.62 -11.62 -17.76
CA GLN A 81 24.52 -12.00 -16.67
C GLN A 81 23.76 -12.73 -15.54
N PRO A 82 24.08 -14.00 -15.27
CA PRO A 82 23.71 -14.63 -14.01
C PRO A 82 24.61 -14.06 -12.92
N LEU A 83 24.04 -13.26 -12.00
CA LEU A 83 24.71 -12.93 -10.75
C LEU A 83 24.79 -14.19 -9.86
N PRO A 84 25.82 -14.32 -9.01
CA PRO A 84 25.94 -15.45 -8.09
C PRO A 84 24.84 -15.37 -7.02
N GLY A 85 23.74 -16.07 -7.26
CA GLY A 85 22.60 -16.19 -6.37
C GLY A 85 21.71 -17.37 -6.80
N PRO A 86 20.91 -17.94 -5.89
CA PRO A 86 20.11 -19.12 -6.21
C PRO A 86 18.87 -18.72 -7.03
N GLY A 87 18.98 -18.80 -8.36
CA GLY A 87 17.84 -18.70 -9.26
C GLY A 87 18.22 -18.78 -10.75
N PRO A 88 17.70 -19.74 -11.53
CA PRO A 88 17.88 -19.77 -12.97
C PRO A 88 16.81 -18.90 -13.63
N GLY A 89 17.14 -17.65 -13.97
CA GLY A 89 16.28 -16.77 -14.75
C GLY A 89 17.07 -15.57 -15.25
N HIS A 90 16.98 -15.26 -16.54
CA HIS A 90 17.47 -13.98 -17.05
C HIS A 90 16.55 -12.90 -16.48
N GLU A 91 17.09 -11.96 -15.73
CA GLU A 91 16.30 -10.84 -15.23
C GLU A 91 15.80 -9.98 -16.40
N LEU A 92 14.58 -9.48 -16.28
CA LEU A 92 13.98 -8.56 -17.23
C LEU A 92 14.28 -7.13 -16.78
N LEU A 93 14.93 -6.35 -17.64
CA LEU A 93 15.17 -4.93 -17.41
C LEU A 93 14.20 -4.09 -18.26
N LEU A 94 13.46 -3.20 -17.61
CA LEU A 94 12.57 -2.23 -18.24
C LEU A 94 13.07 -0.82 -17.95
N LEU A 95 13.22 -0.02 -19.00
CA LEU A 95 13.48 1.42 -18.90
C LEU A 95 12.17 2.16 -19.18
N LEU A 96 11.59 2.74 -18.13
CA LEU A 96 10.34 3.50 -18.17
C LEU A 96 10.70 4.98 -18.34
N PRO A 97 10.43 5.59 -19.50
CA PRO A 97 10.93 6.93 -19.81
C PRO A 97 10.13 8.06 -19.15
N SER A 98 8.90 7.82 -18.70
CA SER A 98 8.09 8.82 -18.00
C SER A 98 7.06 8.23 -17.02
N ASP A 99 6.48 9.10 -16.20
CA ASP A 99 5.42 8.78 -15.23
C ASP A 99 4.19 8.16 -15.91
N ALA A 100 3.95 8.45 -17.19
CA ALA A 100 2.84 7.86 -17.93
C ALA A 100 3.03 6.35 -18.09
N GLU A 101 4.23 5.92 -18.49
CA GLU A 101 4.58 4.50 -18.61
C GLU A 101 4.68 3.83 -17.25
N VAL A 102 5.22 4.50 -16.22
CA VAL A 102 5.24 3.97 -14.84
C VAL A 102 3.81 3.70 -14.35
N ARG A 103 2.88 4.65 -14.53
CA ARG A 103 1.46 4.46 -14.19
C ARG A 103 0.79 3.39 -15.03
N ALA A 104 1.09 3.32 -16.33
CA ALA A 104 0.51 2.30 -17.20
C ALA A 104 0.97 0.89 -16.81
N LEU A 105 2.25 0.73 -16.48
CA LEU A 105 2.79 -0.52 -15.96
C LEU A 105 2.17 -0.88 -14.59
N GLY A 106 2.00 0.11 -13.71
CA GLY A 106 1.30 -0.08 -12.44
C GLY A 106 -0.11 -0.64 -12.65
N ARG A 107 -0.89 -0.04 -13.56
CA ARG A 107 -2.24 -0.52 -13.93
C ARG A 107 -2.21 -1.93 -14.52
N LEU A 108 -1.19 -2.26 -15.33
CA LEU A 108 -1.03 -3.58 -15.93
C LEU A 108 -0.88 -4.68 -14.87
N PHE A 109 -0.06 -4.43 -13.85
CA PHE A 109 0.13 -5.34 -12.73
C PHE A 109 -1.10 -5.39 -11.82
N GLU A 110 -1.66 -4.22 -11.48
CA GLU A 110 -2.84 -4.13 -10.63
C GLU A 110 -4.04 -4.88 -11.22
N ALA A 111 -4.27 -4.80 -12.54
CA ALA A 111 -5.31 -5.53 -13.25
C ALA A 111 -5.12 -7.06 -13.28
N ARG A 112 -3.96 -7.57 -12.83
CA ARG A 112 -3.61 -8.98 -12.81
C ARG A 112 -3.39 -9.52 -11.40
N LEU A 113 -3.63 -8.71 -10.37
CA LEU A 113 -3.63 -9.16 -8.98
C LEU A 113 -4.80 -10.13 -8.76
N THR A 114 -4.60 -11.10 -7.87
CA THR A 114 -5.71 -11.88 -7.34
C THR A 114 -6.65 -10.99 -6.52
N GLU A 115 -7.87 -11.45 -6.25
CA GLU A 115 -8.83 -10.70 -5.43
C GLU A 115 -8.25 -10.32 -4.06
N ALA A 116 -7.57 -11.26 -3.39
CA ALA A 116 -6.93 -11.01 -2.10
C ALA A 116 -5.76 -10.00 -2.20
N GLN A 117 -4.93 -10.09 -3.24
CA GLN A 117 -3.84 -9.13 -3.48
C GLN A 117 -4.36 -7.73 -3.75
N TYR A 118 -5.41 -7.63 -4.56
CA TYR A 118 -6.05 -6.36 -4.86
C TYR A 118 -6.70 -5.74 -3.61
N ALA A 119 -7.45 -6.53 -2.84
CA ALA A 119 -8.08 -6.08 -1.60
C ALA A 119 -7.06 -5.61 -0.56
N ALA A 120 -5.98 -6.38 -0.34
CA ALA A 120 -4.89 -5.98 0.56
C ALA A 120 -4.19 -4.69 0.10
N LEU A 121 -3.95 -4.54 -1.21
CA LEU A 121 -3.40 -3.31 -1.80
C LEU A 121 -4.32 -2.10 -1.57
N GLN A 122 -5.64 -2.22 -1.80
CA GLN A 122 -6.57 -1.11 -1.57
C GLN A 122 -6.63 -0.74 -0.09
N LEU A 123 -6.64 -1.73 0.80
CA LEU A 123 -6.63 -1.48 2.24
C LEU A 123 -5.33 -0.81 2.70
N HIS A 124 -4.18 -1.25 2.20
CA HIS A 124 -2.90 -0.57 2.45
C HIS A 124 -2.97 0.90 2.07
N ARG A 125 -3.46 1.22 0.86
CA ARG A 125 -3.60 2.61 0.38
C ARG A 125 -4.55 3.42 1.25
N ALA A 126 -5.66 2.83 1.68
CA ALA A 126 -6.63 3.48 2.55
C ALA A 126 -6.07 3.78 3.94
N LEU A 127 -5.32 2.83 4.54
CA LEU A 127 -4.63 3.03 5.81
C LEU A 127 -3.57 4.13 5.70
N ALA A 128 -2.74 4.11 4.65
CA ALA A 128 -1.75 5.14 4.43
C ALA A 128 -2.40 6.55 4.29
N ARG A 129 -3.61 6.62 3.71
CA ARG A 129 -4.34 7.88 3.54
C ARG A 129 -4.76 8.51 4.87
N ILE A 130 -5.04 7.70 5.89
CA ILE A 130 -5.37 8.17 7.26
C ILE A 130 -4.12 8.33 8.14
N GLY A 131 -2.92 8.19 7.57
CA GLY A 131 -1.65 8.32 8.28
C GLY A 131 -1.19 7.04 8.99
N VAL A 132 -1.80 5.89 8.69
CA VAL A 132 -1.37 4.59 9.21
C VAL A 132 -0.49 3.90 8.17
N GLU A 133 0.83 4.05 8.30
CA GLU A 133 1.80 3.38 7.43
C GLU A 133 1.95 1.91 7.83
N ARG A 134 1.31 1.01 7.08
CA ARG A 134 1.28 -0.40 7.43
C ARG A 134 1.21 -1.30 6.21
N HIS A 135 2.07 -2.32 6.19
CA HIS A 135 1.93 -3.42 5.26
C HIS A 135 0.81 -4.35 5.72
N VAL A 136 -0.07 -4.70 4.79
CA VAL A 136 -1.16 -5.65 4.98
C VAL A 136 -0.72 -6.98 4.40
N ASP A 137 -0.64 -8.01 5.25
CA ASP A 137 -0.17 -9.34 4.87
C ASP A 137 -1.33 -10.20 4.33
N ILE A 138 -1.00 -11.20 3.51
CA ILE A 138 -1.97 -12.17 2.98
C ILE A 138 -1.59 -13.56 3.48
N GLN A 139 -2.45 -14.16 4.29
CA GLN A 139 -2.29 -15.52 4.78
C GLN A 139 -3.17 -16.48 3.97
N THR A 140 -2.54 -17.49 3.36
CA THR A 140 -3.28 -18.54 2.65
C THR A 140 -3.53 -19.72 3.59
N THR A 141 -4.79 -19.98 3.91
CA THR A 141 -5.20 -21.12 4.75
C THR A 141 -6.08 -22.06 3.92
N GLY A 142 -5.47 -23.14 3.41
CA GLY A 142 -6.15 -24.03 2.46
C GLY A 142 -6.49 -23.29 1.17
N ASP A 143 -7.77 -23.29 0.79
CA ASP A 143 -8.27 -22.64 -0.42
C ASP A 143 -8.69 -21.17 -0.20
N ARG A 144 -8.54 -20.65 1.03
CA ARG A 144 -8.93 -19.27 1.37
C ARG A 144 -7.70 -18.39 1.55
N ALA A 145 -7.79 -17.17 1.05
CA ALA A 145 -6.82 -16.12 1.29
C ALA A 145 -7.43 -15.11 2.27
N LEU A 146 -6.81 -15.02 3.44
CA LEU A 146 -7.17 -14.12 4.53
C LEU A 146 -6.20 -12.93 4.56
N ILE A 147 -6.72 -11.77 4.87
CA ILE A 147 -5.99 -10.51 4.92
C ILE A 147 -5.70 -10.19 6.39
N ASP A 148 -4.42 -10.13 6.72
CA ASP A 148 -3.92 -9.83 8.05
C ASP A 148 -3.49 -8.37 8.11
N ILE A 149 -4.26 -7.56 8.82
CA ILE A 149 -3.90 -6.16 9.08
C ILE A 149 -2.99 -6.07 10.32
N GLY A 150 -2.91 -7.12 11.14
CA GLY A 150 -2.07 -7.21 12.32
C GLY A 150 -2.52 -6.36 13.51
N VAL A 151 -1.56 -6.09 14.40
CA VAL A 151 -1.76 -5.41 15.68
C VAL A 151 -1.37 -3.93 15.64
N PHE A 152 -2.31 -3.05 15.97
CA PHE A 152 -2.17 -1.60 16.06
C PHE A 152 -1.71 -1.18 17.46
N ASP A 153 -0.84 -0.18 17.53
CA ASP A 153 -0.70 0.59 18.77
C ASP A 153 -1.91 1.52 18.96
N THR A 154 -2.01 2.12 20.15
CA THR A 154 -3.11 3.01 20.51
C THR A 154 -3.26 4.20 19.55
N ASP A 155 -2.16 4.78 19.08
CA ASP A 155 -2.19 5.95 18.20
C ASP A 155 -2.74 5.58 16.83
N ALA A 156 -2.24 4.50 16.22
CA ALA A 156 -2.72 3.99 14.94
C ALA A 156 -4.17 3.50 15.01
N ALA A 157 -4.57 2.86 16.12
CA ALA A 157 -5.95 2.46 16.34
C ALA A 157 -6.89 3.66 16.48
N THR A 158 -6.41 4.74 17.11
CA THR A 158 -7.17 6.01 17.21
C THR A 158 -7.32 6.67 15.83
N LEU A 159 -6.26 6.68 15.01
CA LEU A 159 -6.33 7.15 13.62
C LEU A 159 -7.33 6.32 12.80
N LEU A 160 -7.34 5.00 12.99
CA LEU A 160 -8.31 4.11 12.35
C LEU A 160 -9.74 4.45 12.79
N TYR A 161 -10.00 4.58 14.09
CA TYR A 161 -11.32 4.96 14.61
C TYR A 161 -11.82 6.30 14.01
N ARG A 162 -10.94 7.30 13.97
CA ARG A 162 -11.23 8.61 13.34
C ARG A 162 -11.49 8.49 11.85
N GLY A 163 -10.67 7.72 11.15
CA GLY A 163 -10.82 7.44 9.72
C GLY A 163 -12.13 6.75 9.38
N LEU A 164 -12.77 6.10 10.34
CA LEU A 164 -14.08 5.46 10.21
C LEU A 164 -15.24 6.38 10.64
N GLY A 165 -14.96 7.65 10.97
CA GLY A 165 -15.98 8.60 11.45
C GLY A 165 -16.38 8.39 12.91
N GLY A 166 -15.50 7.80 13.71
CA GLY A 166 -15.70 7.61 15.14
C GLY A 166 -15.94 8.91 15.92
N ASP A 167 -16.63 8.81 17.05
CA ASP A 167 -17.01 9.95 17.88
C ASP A 167 -15.83 10.46 18.73
N GLU A 168 -15.34 11.66 18.41
CA GLU A 168 -14.29 12.33 19.17
C GLU A 168 -14.66 12.60 20.64
N ALA A 169 -15.94 12.75 20.97
CA ALA A 169 -16.35 12.92 22.35
C ALA A 169 -16.06 11.65 23.16
N VAL A 170 -16.31 10.47 22.58
CA VAL A 170 -16.01 9.19 23.20
C VAL A 170 -14.50 9.04 23.42
N LEU A 171 -13.66 9.37 22.43
CA LEU A 171 -12.20 9.30 22.58
C LEU A 171 -11.66 10.20 23.71
N ARG A 172 -12.21 11.41 23.88
CA ARG A 172 -11.76 12.36 24.91
C ARG A 172 -12.09 11.91 26.33
N ASP A 173 -13.12 11.09 26.49
CA ASP A 173 -13.58 10.59 27.77
C ASP A 173 -12.84 9.31 28.23
N LEU A 174 -11.92 8.79 27.41
CA LEU A 174 -11.19 7.54 27.69
C LEU A 174 -9.73 7.81 28.05
N ASP A 175 -9.25 7.23 29.15
CA ASP A 175 -7.82 7.10 29.41
C ASP A 175 -7.29 5.82 28.76
N LEU A 176 -6.72 5.92 27.56
CA LEU A 176 -6.23 4.74 26.82
C LEU A 176 -5.00 4.07 27.45
N ALA A 177 -4.42 4.65 28.52
CA ALA A 177 -3.42 3.97 29.34
C ALA A 177 -4.07 3.05 30.40
N ASP A 178 -5.32 3.32 30.79
CA ASP A 178 -6.11 2.44 31.63
C ASP A 178 -6.64 1.24 30.83
N TRP A 179 -6.57 0.06 31.43
CA TRP A 179 -6.96 -1.18 30.76
C TRP A 179 -8.47 -1.23 30.44
N HIS A 180 -9.31 -0.74 31.35
CA HIS A 180 -10.75 -0.85 31.20
C HIS A 180 -11.28 0.12 30.13
N ASP A 181 -10.72 1.32 30.10
CA ASP A 181 -11.00 2.30 29.06
C ASP A 181 -10.43 1.87 27.71
N HIS A 182 -9.27 1.19 27.67
CA HIS A 182 -8.74 0.60 26.45
C HIS A 182 -9.60 -0.56 25.91
N GLU A 183 -10.15 -1.42 26.78
CA GLU A 183 -11.14 -2.43 26.39
C GLU A 183 -12.45 -1.79 25.88
N ARG A 184 -12.86 -0.67 26.50
CA ARG A 184 -14.02 0.10 26.03
C ARG A 184 -13.73 0.69 24.64
N PHE A 185 -12.54 1.24 24.43
CA PHE A 185 -12.12 1.75 23.12
C PHE A 185 -12.15 0.65 22.04
N ALA A 186 -11.64 -0.56 22.33
CA ALA A 186 -11.70 -1.68 21.41
C ALA A 186 -13.14 -1.99 20.94
N ARG A 187 -14.11 -1.93 21.85
CA ARG A 187 -15.54 -2.11 21.53
C ARG A 187 -16.12 -0.98 20.69
N GLU A 188 -15.71 0.27 20.91
CA GLU A 188 -16.14 1.39 20.08
C GLU A 188 -15.55 1.30 18.67
N LEU A 189 -14.30 0.87 18.55
CA LEU A 189 -13.68 0.58 17.26
C LEU A 189 -14.36 -0.59 16.54
N GLU A 190 -14.67 -1.67 17.26
CA GLU A 190 -15.45 -2.78 16.71
C GLU A 190 -16.78 -2.30 16.12
N ARG A 191 -17.51 -1.43 16.82
CA ARG A 191 -18.76 -0.83 16.32
C ARG A 191 -18.55 0.03 15.09
N ALA A 192 -17.50 0.85 15.07
CA ALA A 192 -17.17 1.69 13.92
C ALA A 192 -16.86 0.85 12.68
N ILE A 193 -16.10 -0.24 12.84
CA ILE A 193 -15.81 -1.18 11.75
C ILE A 193 -17.08 -1.94 11.34
N SER A 194 -17.88 -2.41 12.30
CA SER A 194 -19.13 -3.13 12.04
C SER A 194 -20.14 -2.32 11.24
N ALA A 195 -20.10 -0.98 11.32
CA ALA A 195 -20.93 -0.11 10.51
C ALA A 195 -20.56 -0.16 9.01
N THR A 196 -19.40 -0.70 8.65
CA THR A 196 -18.90 -0.80 7.27
C THR A 196 -19.23 -2.13 6.59
N GLY A 197 -19.54 -3.20 7.34
CA GLY A 197 -19.69 -4.56 6.81
C GLY A 197 -19.63 -5.66 7.89
N GLN A 198 -19.18 -6.87 7.53
CA GLN A 198 -18.96 -7.93 8.51
C GLN A 198 -17.75 -7.64 9.41
N VAL A 199 -17.78 -8.22 10.61
CA VAL A 199 -17.01 -7.79 11.77
C VAL A 199 -15.73 -8.64 11.90
N PRO A 200 -14.52 -8.09 11.68
CA PRO A 200 -13.34 -8.66 12.32
C PRO A 200 -13.47 -8.50 13.83
N LEU A 201 -13.16 -9.55 14.58
CA LEU A 201 -13.04 -9.42 16.02
C LEU A 201 -11.96 -8.36 16.35
N VAL A 202 -12.32 -7.35 17.12
CA VAL A 202 -11.40 -6.32 17.61
C VAL A 202 -11.09 -6.62 19.06
N GLU A 203 -9.83 -6.94 19.34
CA GLU A 203 -9.37 -7.27 20.68
C GLU A 203 -8.42 -6.23 21.23
N SER A 204 -8.64 -5.88 22.50
CA SER A 204 -7.63 -5.24 23.32
C SER A 204 -6.58 -6.27 23.75
N VAL A 205 -5.31 -6.00 23.47
CA VAL A 205 -4.17 -6.83 23.82
C VAL A 205 -3.33 -6.09 24.87
N PRO A 206 -3.21 -6.62 26.10
CA PRO A 206 -2.45 -5.96 27.15
C PRO A 206 -0.96 -6.09 26.87
N THR A 207 -0.21 -5.01 27.10
CA THR A 207 1.25 -5.05 27.05
C THR A 207 1.81 -5.21 28.45
N CYS A 208 2.66 -6.21 28.66
CA CYS A 208 3.27 -6.48 29.97
C CYS A 208 4.15 -5.29 30.41
N GLY A 209 4.29 -5.02 31.72
CA GLY A 209 5.11 -3.88 32.20
C GLY A 209 6.57 -3.91 31.73
N HIS A 210 7.16 -5.10 31.54
CA HIS A 210 8.49 -5.26 30.94
C HIS A 210 8.51 -4.94 29.43
N CYS A 211 7.41 -5.24 28.75
CA CYS A 211 7.18 -5.03 27.33
C CYS A 211 6.88 -3.56 27.03
N GLN A 212 6.32 -2.83 28.00
CA GLN A 212 5.79 -1.47 27.82
C GLN A 212 6.87 -0.47 27.38
N GLY A 213 8.06 -0.56 27.96
CA GLY A 213 9.19 0.30 27.58
C GLY A 213 9.78 0.00 26.19
N ARG A 214 9.52 -1.19 25.63
CA ARG A 214 10.05 -1.62 24.32
C ARG A 214 9.03 -1.52 23.19
N TYR A 215 7.76 -1.77 23.51
CA TYR A 215 6.69 -1.97 22.53
C TYR A 215 5.54 -0.97 22.68
N GLY A 216 5.61 -0.05 23.65
CA GLY A 216 4.58 0.95 23.92
C GLY A 216 3.48 0.44 24.85
N GLY A 217 2.33 1.12 24.83
CA GLY A 217 1.16 0.79 25.64
C GLY A 217 0.40 -0.46 25.20
N ASN A 218 -0.85 -0.57 25.63
CA ASN A 218 -1.77 -1.60 25.15
C ASN A 218 -1.97 -1.50 23.63
N ARG A 219 -2.43 -2.58 23.03
CA ARG A 219 -2.52 -2.70 21.57
C ARG A 219 -3.88 -3.20 21.15
N ILE A 220 -4.25 -2.95 19.90
CA ILE A 220 -5.51 -3.41 19.32
C ILE A 220 -5.18 -4.43 18.22
N ARG A 221 -5.75 -5.63 18.32
CA ARG A 221 -5.67 -6.66 17.28
C ARG A 221 -6.98 -6.70 16.52
N LEU A 222 -6.90 -6.64 15.20
CA LEU A 222 -8.02 -6.97 14.32
C LEU A 222 -7.81 -8.41 13.84
N ASP A 223 -8.86 -9.22 13.86
CA ASP A 223 -8.82 -10.55 13.25
C ASP A 223 -8.74 -10.46 11.72
N TYR A 224 -8.47 -11.61 11.10
CA TYR A 224 -8.34 -11.71 9.65
C TYR A 224 -9.61 -11.26 8.91
N LEU A 225 -9.42 -10.64 7.75
CA LEU A 225 -10.48 -10.26 6.84
C LEU A 225 -10.52 -11.16 5.60
N ASP A 226 -11.70 -11.47 5.12
CA ASP A 226 -11.87 -11.94 3.74
C ASP A 226 -11.68 -10.75 2.76
N PRO A 227 -11.38 -11.00 1.46
CA PRO A 227 -11.12 -9.94 0.49
C PRO A 227 -12.23 -8.89 0.36
N ASP A 228 -13.50 -9.31 0.43
CA ASP A 228 -14.66 -8.41 0.35
C ASP A 228 -14.72 -7.45 1.54
N ASP A 229 -14.47 -7.95 2.76
CA ASP A 229 -14.49 -7.13 3.98
C ASP A 229 -13.32 -6.12 3.99
N ALA A 230 -12.15 -6.52 3.50
CA ALA A 230 -11.02 -5.60 3.34
C ALA A 230 -11.33 -4.47 2.34
N LEU A 231 -12.04 -4.76 1.25
CA LEU A 231 -12.48 -3.74 0.31
C LEU A 231 -13.53 -2.80 0.90
N LEU A 232 -14.50 -3.32 1.66
CA LEU A 232 -15.50 -2.51 2.37
C LEU A 232 -14.85 -1.56 3.38
N LEU A 233 -13.88 -2.07 4.14
CA LEU A 233 -13.11 -1.27 5.09
C LEU A 233 -12.29 -0.17 4.38
N ALA A 234 -11.59 -0.54 3.30
CA ALA A 234 -10.81 0.41 2.51
C ALA A 234 -11.68 1.55 1.95
N ASP A 235 -12.84 1.21 1.39
CA ASP A 235 -13.80 2.16 0.83
C ASP A 235 -14.39 3.07 1.92
N ALA A 236 -14.72 2.54 3.10
CA ALA A 236 -15.17 3.34 4.24
C ALA A 236 -14.14 4.39 4.67
N LEU A 237 -12.87 4.00 4.78
CA LEU A 237 -11.76 4.90 5.13
C LEU A 237 -11.56 6.01 4.08
N LEU A 238 -11.68 5.66 2.80
CA LEU A 238 -11.50 6.62 1.71
C LEU A 238 -12.66 7.62 1.62
N ARG A 239 -13.90 7.21 1.94
CA ARG A 239 -15.06 8.12 1.96
C ARG A 239 -14.94 9.21 3.01
N VAL A 240 -14.47 8.87 4.22
CA VAL A 240 -14.34 9.83 5.33
C VAL A 240 -13.12 10.74 5.12
N ALA A 241 -12.07 10.25 4.48
CA ALA A 241 -10.87 11.03 4.17
C ALA A 241 -11.05 12.02 2.99
N ALA A 242 -12.19 12.04 2.32
CA ALA A 242 -12.49 13.04 1.30
C ALA A 242 -12.63 14.43 1.95
N PRO A 243 -11.90 15.46 1.49
CA PRO A 243 -12.10 16.81 2.02
C PRO A 243 -13.54 17.24 1.74
N ALA A 244 -14.20 17.82 2.74
CA ALA A 244 -15.42 18.58 2.49
C ALA A 244 -15.10 19.68 1.47
N ASP A 245 -15.69 19.61 0.29
CA ASP A 245 -15.59 20.68 -0.70
C ASP A 245 -15.98 22.00 -0.03
N PRO A 246 -15.14 23.05 -0.10
CA PRO A 246 -15.54 24.36 0.38
C PRO A 246 -16.58 24.92 -0.61
N THR A 247 -17.86 24.78 -0.26
CA THR A 247 -18.94 25.60 -0.84
C THR A 247 -18.82 27.05 -0.40
#